data_AF-A0A9E3Y1T0-F1
#
_entry.id   AF-A0A9E3Y1T0-F1
#
_cell.length_a   1.000
_cell.length_b   1.000
_cell.length_c   1.000
_cell.angle_alpha   90.00
_cell.angle_beta   90.00
_cell.angle_gamma   90.00
#
_symmetry.space_group_name_H-M   'P 1'
#
loop_
_entity.id
_entity.type
_entity.pdbx_description
1 polymer ?
#
loop_
_entity_poly.entity_id
_entity_poly.type
_entity_poly.pdbx_seq_one_letter_code
_entity_poly.pdbx_strand_id
1 'polypeptide(L)'
;STGGGTTAGTGGSSTGGTTTRVTQVVTSAIEVGAAVGLGTVLYTVESRPVVALGGSVPAWRTMTTGDTGQDVRQLELSLAALGYTSEGMVVDDEFDDDTATAVAAWQAGYGLEVTGEVTLGSIVFVPSAATVQSVNIAVGDDVADGTVALVLAAASQQVVIDVPDGDEALITPGLEVGLGGSGGNTGIVTLLRSVERSGSVVVQAVIAPSTTLDAVDGAVVTVTVSVDELDGVLVIPSEALVSRLDGSYALQVVLSDGISEFRSVEILGVSGSTAAVRGEGIEAGMEVLQPA
;
A
#
# COMPACT_ATOMS: atom_id res chain seq x y z
N SER A 1 34.26 -45.02 77.67
CA SER A 1 33.79 -43.66 78.01
C SER A 1 34.54 -42.70 77.09
N THR A 2 34.13 -42.51 75.84
CA THR A 2 33.01 -41.70 75.30
C THR A 2 33.34 -40.20 75.23
N GLY A 3 33.29 -39.66 74.01
CA GLY A 3 33.13 -38.23 73.67
C GLY A 3 34.45 -37.49 73.49
N GLY A 4 34.71 -36.69 72.45
CA GLY A 4 33.89 -36.14 71.37
C GLY A 4 34.53 -34.80 70.95
N GLY A 5 34.49 -34.43 69.66
CA GLY A 5 34.88 -33.06 69.23
C GLY A 5 35.53 -32.96 67.84
N THR A 6 34.69 -32.76 66.83
CA THR A 6 35.00 -32.37 65.44
C THR A 6 35.56 -30.95 65.31
N THR A 7 36.41 -30.70 64.31
CA THR A 7 36.48 -29.38 63.63
C THR A 7 36.59 -29.56 62.12
N ALA A 8 35.75 -28.84 61.38
CA ALA A 8 35.66 -28.76 59.93
C ALA A 8 36.46 -27.56 59.38
N GLY A 9 36.69 -27.51 58.07
CA GLY A 9 37.19 -26.32 57.36
C GLY A 9 37.90 -26.63 56.03
N THR A 10 37.17 -26.95 54.97
CA THR A 10 36.85 -26.09 53.80
C THR A 10 38.00 -25.90 52.79
N GLY A 11 37.80 -26.47 51.60
CA GLY A 11 38.58 -26.21 50.39
C GLY A 11 37.67 -26.37 49.17
N GLY A 12 36.66 -25.50 49.05
CA GLY A 12 35.81 -25.43 47.87
C GLY A 12 36.51 -24.61 46.79
N SER A 13 36.94 -25.30 45.73
CA SER A 13 37.48 -24.69 44.53
C SER A 13 36.41 -23.84 43.84
N SER A 14 36.63 -22.53 43.74
CA SER A 14 35.78 -21.66 42.93
C SER A 14 36.13 -21.86 41.46
N THR A 15 35.32 -22.63 40.75
CA THR A 15 35.33 -22.62 39.29
C THR A 15 34.74 -21.28 38.84
N GLY A 16 35.60 -20.34 38.46
CA GLY A 16 35.19 -19.14 37.73
C GLY A 16 34.65 -19.55 36.37
N GLY A 17 33.33 -19.60 36.23
CA GLY A 17 32.68 -19.75 34.94
C GLY A 17 32.70 -18.42 34.20
N THR A 18 33.27 -18.40 33.00
CA THR A 18 33.09 -17.30 32.05
C THR A 18 31.69 -17.44 31.45
N THR A 19 30.77 -16.57 31.84
CA THR A 19 29.49 -16.42 31.14
C THR A 19 29.71 -15.49 29.94
N THR A 20 29.81 -16.04 28.74
CA THR A 20 29.68 -15.25 27.51
C THR A 20 28.19 -15.09 27.25
N ARG A 21 27.69 -13.86 27.21
CA ARG A 21 26.32 -13.57 26.76
C ARG A 21 26.41 -13.10 25.31
N VAL A 22 25.59 -13.65 24.42
CA VAL A 22 25.33 -13.05 23.11
C VAL A 22 24.30 -11.94 23.37
N THR A 23 24.77 -10.76 23.74
CA THR A 23 23.93 -9.59 24.02
C THR A 23 23.88 -8.73 22.79
N GLN A 24 22.74 -8.67 22.12
CA GLN A 24 22.48 -7.64 21.11
C GLN A 24 22.13 -6.35 21.83
N VAL A 25 23.09 -5.43 21.93
CA VAL A 25 22.93 -4.19 22.72
C VAL A 25 22.45 -3.05 21.84
N VAL A 26 21.40 -2.37 22.29
CA VAL A 26 20.90 -1.14 21.66
C VAL A 26 21.92 -0.02 21.87
N THR A 27 22.36 0.59 20.79
CA THR A 27 23.37 1.67 20.77
C THR A 27 22.78 3.04 20.43
N SER A 28 21.61 3.07 19.80
CA SER A 28 20.82 4.30 19.56
C SER A 28 19.35 3.94 19.33
N ALA A 29 18.45 4.89 19.56
CA ALA A 29 17.04 4.80 19.22
C ALA A 29 16.51 6.18 18.82
N ILE A 30 15.58 6.21 17.87
CA ILE A 30 14.84 7.41 17.46
C ILE A 30 13.98 7.94 18.62
N GLU A 31 13.68 9.24 18.63
CA GLU A 31 12.86 9.85 19.68
C GLU A 31 11.36 9.68 19.43
N VAL A 32 10.57 9.62 20.51
CA VAL A 32 9.10 9.65 20.45
C VAL A 32 8.64 10.96 19.80
N GLY A 33 7.68 10.87 18.87
CA GLY A 33 7.16 11.99 18.10
C GLY A 33 7.95 12.35 16.86
N ALA A 34 9.13 11.73 16.62
CA ALA A 34 9.88 11.95 15.40
C ALA A 34 9.11 11.45 14.17
N ALA A 35 9.24 12.17 13.06
CA ALA A 35 8.74 11.73 11.77
C ALA A 35 9.62 10.59 11.22
N VAL A 36 8.98 9.56 10.68
CA VAL A 36 9.60 8.39 10.07
C VAL A 36 9.19 8.36 8.61
N GLY A 37 10.18 8.55 7.74
CA GLY A 37 10.05 8.41 6.29
C GLY A 37 11.02 7.37 5.73
N LEU A 38 11.01 7.23 4.41
CA LEU A 38 11.92 6.38 3.66
C LEU A 38 13.39 6.71 4.03
N GLY A 39 14.17 5.70 4.42
CA GLY A 39 15.57 5.82 4.81
C GLY A 39 15.84 6.24 6.26
N THR A 40 14.79 6.42 7.08
CA THR A 40 14.99 6.82 8.48
C THR A 40 15.61 5.69 9.29
N VAL A 41 16.71 5.95 9.99
CA VAL A 41 17.28 5.00 10.98
C VAL A 41 16.40 5.04 12.24
N LEU A 42 15.78 3.90 12.56
CA LEU A 42 14.87 3.77 13.69
C LEU A 42 15.60 3.53 15.01
N TYR A 43 16.57 2.61 14.99
CA TYR A 43 17.43 2.29 16.12
C TYR A 43 18.65 1.55 15.61
N THR A 44 19.67 1.39 16.44
CA THR A 44 20.89 0.67 16.08
C THR A 44 21.22 -0.37 17.14
N VAL A 45 21.51 -1.59 16.72
CA VAL A 45 21.93 -2.70 17.60
C VAL A 45 23.35 -3.07 17.23
N GLU A 46 24.30 -2.91 18.16
CA GLU A 46 25.72 -3.22 17.92
C GLU A 46 26.29 -2.61 16.62
N SER A 47 26.00 -1.34 16.34
CA SER A 47 26.38 -0.64 15.09
C SER A 47 25.67 -1.12 13.81
N ARG A 48 24.64 -1.97 13.92
CA ARG A 48 23.77 -2.36 12.81
C ARG A 48 22.47 -1.53 12.85
N PRO A 49 22.33 -0.47 12.03
CA PRO A 49 21.11 0.31 11.99
C PRO A 49 19.94 -0.51 11.44
N VAL A 50 18.76 -0.31 12.04
CA VAL A 50 17.48 -0.78 11.50
C VAL A 50 16.81 0.37 10.79
N VAL A 51 16.58 0.22 9.48
CA VAL A 51 16.18 1.31 8.59
C VAL A 51 14.71 1.17 8.17
N ALA A 52 13.96 2.27 8.17
CA ALA A 52 12.60 2.31 7.65
C ALA A 52 12.61 2.39 6.12
N LEU A 53 11.95 1.44 5.45
CA LEU A 53 11.75 1.41 4.00
C LEU A 53 10.27 1.53 3.64
N GLY A 54 9.94 1.94 2.41
CA GLY A 54 8.55 2.04 1.97
C GLY A 54 7.96 0.66 1.65
N GLY A 55 6.80 0.33 2.23
CA GLY A 55 6.13 -0.93 1.94
C GLY A 55 4.91 -1.19 2.81
N SER A 56 3.91 -1.87 2.24
CA SER A 56 2.67 -2.24 2.95
C SER A 56 2.71 -3.64 3.53
N VAL A 57 3.64 -4.49 3.06
CA VAL A 57 3.84 -5.84 3.58
C VAL A 57 5.04 -5.84 4.51
N PRO A 58 4.97 -6.44 5.71
CA PRO A 58 6.12 -6.50 6.62
C PRO A 58 7.29 -7.26 6.01
N ALA A 59 8.50 -7.11 6.56
CA ALA A 59 9.60 -8.03 6.24
C ALA A 59 9.46 -9.29 7.13
N TRP A 60 9.40 -10.48 6.53
CA TRP A 60 9.27 -11.75 7.26
C TRP A 60 10.37 -12.77 6.99
N ARG A 61 11.27 -12.47 6.05
CA ARG A 61 12.43 -13.31 5.69
C ARG A 61 13.65 -12.45 5.42
N THR A 62 14.82 -13.10 5.39
CA THR A 62 15.99 -12.56 4.71
C THR A 62 15.73 -12.59 3.20
N MET A 63 16.09 -11.52 2.50
CA MET A 63 15.98 -11.43 1.04
C MET A 63 17.37 -11.53 0.40
N THR A 64 17.52 -12.43 -0.57
CA THR A 64 18.76 -12.72 -1.29
C THR A 64 18.48 -13.07 -2.75
N THR A 65 19.52 -13.21 -3.57
CA THR A 65 19.41 -13.54 -4.99
C THR A 65 18.59 -14.80 -5.23
N GLY A 66 17.61 -14.70 -6.14
CA GLY A 66 16.68 -15.76 -6.51
C GLY A 66 15.37 -15.76 -5.71
N ASP A 67 15.21 -14.88 -4.72
CA ASP A 67 13.92 -14.66 -4.07
C ASP A 67 12.96 -13.93 -5.02
N THR A 68 11.67 -14.27 -4.94
CA THR A 68 10.61 -13.54 -5.66
C THR A 68 9.49 -13.16 -4.70
N GLY A 69 8.90 -11.98 -4.85
CA GLY A 69 7.71 -11.56 -4.10
C GLY A 69 7.49 -10.04 -4.04
N GLN A 70 6.33 -9.68 -3.50
CA GLN A 70 5.97 -8.27 -3.29
C GLN A 70 6.93 -7.55 -2.33
N ASP A 71 7.54 -8.27 -1.38
CA ASP A 71 8.57 -7.78 -0.46
C ASP A 71 9.85 -7.33 -1.20
N VAL A 72 10.20 -8.05 -2.28
CA VAL A 72 11.32 -7.68 -3.16
C VAL A 72 10.97 -6.41 -3.92
N ARG A 73 9.80 -6.34 -4.57
CA ARG A 73 9.38 -5.14 -5.32
C ARG A 73 9.41 -3.86 -4.49
N GLN A 74 8.90 -3.92 -3.26
CA GLN A 74 8.88 -2.75 -2.39
C GLN A 74 10.28 -2.40 -1.85
N LEU A 75 11.18 -3.38 -1.70
CA LEU A 75 12.60 -3.12 -1.45
C LEU A 75 13.23 -2.37 -2.63
N GLU A 76 13.04 -2.85 -3.86
CA GLU A 76 13.59 -2.24 -5.07
C GLU A 76 13.06 -0.82 -5.30
N LEU A 77 11.75 -0.62 -5.14
CA LEU A 77 11.14 0.72 -5.15
C LEU A 77 11.79 1.64 -4.11
N SER A 78 12.03 1.13 -2.90
CA SER A 78 12.65 1.88 -1.81
C SER A 78 14.10 2.24 -2.11
N LEU A 79 14.90 1.29 -2.64
CA LEU A 79 16.28 1.49 -3.04
C LEU A 79 16.38 2.54 -4.15
N ALA A 80 15.56 2.41 -5.19
CA ALA A 80 15.50 3.37 -6.29
C ALA A 80 15.11 4.77 -5.81
N ALA A 81 14.11 4.88 -4.94
CA ALA A 81 13.68 6.16 -4.36
C ALA A 81 14.73 6.80 -3.43
N LEU A 82 15.58 5.99 -2.79
CA LEU A 82 16.75 6.45 -2.04
C LEU A 82 17.97 6.77 -2.91
N GLY A 83 17.90 6.51 -4.22
CA GLY A 83 19.00 6.71 -5.16
C GLY A 83 20.04 5.60 -5.20
N TYR A 84 19.74 4.43 -4.62
CA TYR A 84 20.55 3.22 -4.74
C TYR A 84 20.00 2.36 -5.88
N THR A 85 20.62 2.48 -7.05
CA THR A 85 20.29 1.67 -8.24
C THR A 85 21.57 1.10 -8.85
N SER A 86 21.47 -0.03 -9.54
CA SER A 86 22.52 -0.47 -10.48
C SER A 86 22.17 -0.06 -11.92
N GLU A 87 23.09 -0.27 -12.87
CA GLU A 87 22.87 0.06 -14.29
C GLU A 87 21.78 -0.83 -14.93
N GLY A 88 21.60 -2.06 -14.44
CA GLY A 88 20.62 -3.03 -14.97
C GLY A 88 19.35 -3.20 -14.13
N MET A 89 19.30 -2.63 -12.92
CA MET A 89 18.19 -2.83 -11.99
C MET A 89 16.86 -2.40 -12.59
N VAL A 90 15.92 -3.35 -12.64
CA VAL A 90 14.51 -3.13 -12.93
C VAL A 90 13.74 -3.26 -11.63
N VAL A 91 12.66 -2.50 -11.48
CA VAL A 91 11.72 -2.71 -10.37
C VAL A 91 10.72 -3.77 -10.81
N ASP A 92 10.85 -4.97 -10.27
CA ASP A 92 9.93 -6.06 -10.49
C ASP A 92 9.74 -6.87 -9.20
N ASP A 93 9.44 -8.17 -9.30
CA ASP A 93 9.20 -9.00 -8.11
C ASP A 93 10.39 -9.94 -7.84
N GLU A 94 11.50 -9.90 -8.58
CA GLU A 94 12.63 -10.85 -8.53
C GLU A 94 13.92 -10.20 -8.01
N PHE A 95 14.48 -10.78 -6.96
CA PHE A 95 15.75 -10.31 -6.40
C PHE A 95 16.88 -10.91 -7.23
N ASP A 96 17.44 -10.14 -8.14
CA ASP A 96 18.55 -10.55 -9.01
C ASP A 96 19.91 -9.99 -8.55
N ASP A 97 20.95 -10.19 -9.38
CA ASP A 97 22.31 -9.70 -9.11
C ASP A 97 22.39 -8.15 -9.16
N ASP A 98 21.51 -7.51 -9.91
CA ASP A 98 21.42 -6.05 -10.02
C ASP A 98 20.81 -5.47 -8.72
N THR A 99 19.75 -6.09 -8.20
CA THR A 99 19.18 -5.78 -6.89
C THR A 99 20.18 -6.05 -5.76
N ALA A 100 20.94 -7.16 -5.81
CA ALA A 100 22.02 -7.43 -4.85
C ALA A 100 23.08 -6.32 -4.85
N THR A 101 23.43 -5.79 -6.03
CA THR A 101 24.38 -4.69 -6.19
C THR A 101 23.84 -3.38 -5.61
N ALA A 102 22.55 -3.08 -5.84
CA ALA A 102 21.88 -1.93 -5.26
C ALA A 102 21.82 -2.02 -3.73
N VAL A 103 21.52 -3.21 -3.18
CA VAL A 103 21.55 -3.49 -1.73
C VAL A 103 22.96 -3.29 -1.17
N ALA A 104 24.00 -3.77 -1.85
CA ALA A 104 25.38 -3.58 -1.41
C ALA A 104 25.77 -2.10 -1.34
N ALA A 105 25.33 -1.29 -2.32
CA ALA A 105 25.54 0.16 -2.31
C ALA A 105 24.77 0.85 -1.18
N TRP A 106 23.52 0.43 -0.93
CA TRP A 106 22.72 0.89 0.20
C TRP A 106 23.37 0.56 1.54
N GLN A 107 23.81 -0.69 1.73
CA GLN A 107 24.52 -1.13 2.94
C GLN A 107 25.77 -0.29 3.20
N ALA A 108 26.58 -0.06 2.17
CA ALA A 108 27.76 0.79 2.27
C ALA A 108 27.40 2.24 2.67
N GLY A 109 26.31 2.78 2.12
CA GLY A 109 25.81 4.12 2.44
C GLY A 109 25.36 4.28 3.90
N TYR A 110 24.81 3.23 4.50
CA TYR A 110 24.35 3.21 5.90
C TYR A 110 25.39 2.65 6.88
N GLY A 111 26.59 2.27 6.42
CA GLY A 111 27.64 1.70 7.26
C GLY A 111 27.33 0.29 7.76
N LEU A 112 26.45 -0.45 7.07
CA LEU A 112 26.16 -1.86 7.32
C LEU A 112 27.27 -2.76 6.75
N GLU A 113 27.29 -4.02 7.18
CA GLU A 113 28.08 -5.04 6.51
C GLU A 113 27.56 -5.22 5.07
N VAL A 114 28.48 -5.16 4.10
CA VAL A 114 28.14 -5.22 2.68
C VAL A 114 28.07 -6.69 2.26
N THR A 115 26.88 -7.27 2.36
CA THR A 115 26.58 -8.66 1.98
C THR A 115 25.88 -8.76 0.63
N GLY A 116 25.19 -7.70 0.18
CA GLY A 116 24.26 -7.77 -0.94
C GLY A 116 22.92 -8.44 -0.59
N GLU A 117 22.73 -8.82 0.68
CA GLU A 117 21.51 -9.48 1.18
C GLU A 117 20.85 -8.63 2.26
N VAL A 118 19.51 -8.64 2.32
CA VAL A 118 18.78 -7.92 3.39
C VAL A 118 18.37 -8.91 4.46
N THR A 119 19.14 -8.97 5.55
CA THR A 119 18.84 -9.84 6.69
C THR A 119 17.54 -9.43 7.38
N LEU A 120 16.71 -10.40 7.77
CA LEU A 120 15.52 -10.13 8.58
C LEU A 120 15.87 -9.30 9.82
N GLY A 121 15.11 -8.23 10.05
CA GLY A 121 15.32 -7.30 11.17
C GLY A 121 16.31 -6.16 10.90
N SER A 122 16.97 -6.12 9.73
CA SER A 122 17.76 -4.96 9.31
C SER A 122 16.91 -3.80 8.76
N ILE A 123 15.67 -4.10 8.38
CA ILE A 123 14.72 -3.12 7.84
C ILE A 123 13.34 -3.28 8.48
N VAL A 124 12.55 -2.21 8.44
CA VAL A 124 11.12 -2.21 8.76
C VAL A 124 10.39 -1.51 7.62
N PHE A 125 9.41 -2.20 7.03
CA PHE A 125 8.56 -1.57 6.01
C PHE A 125 7.47 -0.72 6.66
N VAL A 126 7.37 0.53 6.19
CA VAL A 126 6.37 1.51 6.60
C VAL A 126 5.52 1.90 5.38
N PRO A 127 4.18 1.84 5.47
CA PRO A 127 3.32 2.05 4.32
C PRO A 127 3.32 3.49 3.81
N SER A 128 3.57 4.45 4.70
CA SER A 128 3.60 5.88 4.43
C SER A 128 4.38 6.60 5.52
N ALA A 129 4.44 7.95 5.46
CA ALA A 129 4.98 8.75 6.54
C ALA A 129 4.34 8.35 7.87
N ALA A 130 5.18 7.96 8.83
CA ALA A 130 4.76 7.57 10.16
C ALA A 130 5.36 8.49 11.21
N THR A 131 4.86 8.40 12.43
CA THR A 131 5.45 9.07 13.60
C THR A 131 5.72 8.03 14.67
N VAL A 132 6.79 8.24 15.44
CA VAL A 132 7.13 7.35 16.54
C VAL A 132 6.12 7.54 17.66
N GLN A 133 5.24 6.56 17.90
CA GLN A 133 4.24 6.60 18.95
C GLN A 133 4.85 6.26 20.32
N SER A 134 5.69 5.21 20.36
CA SER A 134 6.42 4.84 21.55
C SER A 134 7.75 4.17 21.18
N VAL A 135 8.72 4.30 22.08
CA VAL A 135 10.00 3.59 22.02
C VAL A 135 10.10 2.78 23.31
N ASN A 136 10.21 1.47 23.16
CA ASN A 136 10.16 0.51 24.27
C ASN A 136 11.54 -0.09 24.58
N ILE A 137 12.59 0.42 23.92
CA ILE A 137 13.99 0.06 24.14
C ILE A 137 14.78 1.31 24.54
N ALA A 138 15.77 1.14 25.40
CA ALA A 138 16.73 2.16 25.78
C ALA A 138 18.14 1.79 25.32
N VAL A 139 19.01 2.80 25.16
CA VAL A 139 20.43 2.57 24.89
C VAL A 139 21.04 1.79 26.07
N GLY A 140 21.73 0.70 25.74
CA GLY A 140 22.29 -0.25 26.71
C GLY A 140 21.40 -1.46 27.00
N ASP A 141 20.16 -1.48 26.50
CA ASP A 141 19.29 -2.65 26.65
C ASP A 141 19.78 -3.82 25.79
N ASP A 142 19.63 -5.02 26.34
CA ASP A 142 19.73 -6.27 25.60
C ASP A 142 18.41 -6.52 24.87
N VAL A 143 18.45 -6.69 23.55
CA VAL A 143 17.29 -7.09 22.75
C VAL A 143 17.35 -8.57 22.39
N ALA A 144 16.19 -9.21 22.41
CA ALA A 144 16.00 -10.59 21.97
C ALA A 144 14.94 -10.67 20.87
N ASP A 145 14.91 -11.79 20.14
CA ASP A 145 13.89 -12.04 19.13
C ASP A 145 12.47 -11.88 19.71
N GLY A 146 11.61 -11.18 18.97
CA GLY A 146 10.24 -10.87 19.39
C GLY A 146 10.10 -9.67 20.33
N THR A 147 11.19 -9.00 20.72
CA THR A 147 11.12 -7.73 21.46
C THR A 147 10.47 -6.66 20.59
N VAL A 148 9.41 -6.02 21.11
CA VAL A 148 8.78 -4.87 20.44
C VAL A 148 9.63 -3.64 20.71
N ALA A 149 10.52 -3.28 19.79
CA ALA A 149 11.43 -2.14 19.96
C ALA A 149 10.70 -0.79 20.02
N LEU A 150 9.73 -0.58 19.14
CA LEU A 150 9.01 0.68 19.01
C LEU A 150 7.63 0.45 18.39
N VAL A 151 6.77 1.45 18.51
CA VAL A 151 5.45 1.48 17.87
C VAL A 151 5.39 2.72 16.97
N LEU A 152 5.01 2.51 15.72
CA LEU A 152 4.82 3.58 14.75
C LEU A 152 3.32 3.85 14.56
N ALA A 153 2.95 5.12 14.55
CA ALA A 153 1.63 5.57 14.12
C ALA A 153 1.74 6.10 12.69
N ALA A 154 1.15 5.40 11.73
CA ALA A 154 1.06 5.88 10.36
C ALA A 154 0.19 7.14 10.31
N ALA A 155 0.66 8.18 9.62
CA ALA A 155 -0.19 9.34 9.34
C ALA A 155 -1.16 8.96 8.22
N SER A 156 -2.42 8.69 8.56
CA SER A 156 -3.48 8.63 7.57
C SER A 156 -3.87 10.05 7.17
N GLN A 157 -3.26 10.56 6.10
CA GLN A 157 -3.78 11.76 5.46
C GLN A 157 -5.16 11.45 4.89
N GLN A 158 -6.07 12.41 5.01
CA GLN A 158 -7.39 12.34 4.40
C GLN A 158 -7.65 13.66 3.68
N VAL A 159 -8.16 13.58 2.45
CA VAL A 159 -8.68 14.73 1.72
C VAL A 159 -10.19 14.70 1.86
N VAL A 160 -10.77 15.79 2.37
CA VAL A 160 -12.22 15.92 2.50
C VAL A 160 -12.70 16.98 1.53
N ILE A 161 -13.61 16.60 0.64
CA ILE A 161 -14.26 17.54 -0.29
C ILE A 161 -15.75 17.62 0.01
N ASP A 162 -16.31 18.82 -0.17
CA ASP A 162 -17.76 18.98 -0.28
C ASP A 162 -18.15 18.58 -1.71
N VAL A 163 -19.04 17.62 -1.85
CA VAL A 163 -19.52 17.13 -3.15
C VAL A 163 -20.53 18.13 -3.70
N PRO A 164 -20.39 18.60 -4.95
CA PRO A 164 -21.38 19.47 -5.57
C PRO A 164 -22.76 18.81 -5.65
N ASP A 165 -23.81 19.60 -5.45
CA ASP A 165 -25.20 19.13 -5.58
C ASP A 165 -25.44 18.57 -7.00
N GLY A 166 -25.91 17.32 -7.09
CA GLY A 166 -26.16 16.61 -8.35
C GLY A 166 -25.06 15.62 -8.75
N ASP A 167 -23.85 15.74 -8.18
CA ASP A 167 -22.72 14.85 -8.47
C ASP A 167 -22.61 13.68 -7.47
N GLU A 168 -23.47 13.60 -6.46
CA GLU A 168 -23.37 12.59 -5.40
C GLU A 168 -23.52 11.15 -5.92
N ALA A 169 -24.27 10.98 -7.01
CA ALA A 169 -24.43 9.68 -7.66
C ALA A 169 -23.16 9.23 -8.41
N LEU A 170 -22.27 10.16 -8.76
CA LEU A 170 -21.01 9.88 -9.45
C LEU A 170 -19.91 9.48 -8.47
N ILE A 171 -20.04 9.84 -7.19
CA ILE A 171 -19.02 9.63 -6.17
C ILE A 171 -19.45 8.51 -5.24
N THR A 172 -18.87 7.32 -5.39
CA THR A 172 -19.16 6.17 -4.51
C THR A 172 -17.92 5.74 -3.73
N PRO A 173 -18.06 5.20 -2.50
CA PRO A 173 -16.95 4.52 -1.84
C PRO A 173 -16.32 3.46 -2.75
N GLY A 174 -15.00 3.45 -2.84
CA GLY A 174 -14.21 2.63 -3.77
C GLY A 174 -13.83 3.33 -5.07
N LEU A 175 -14.41 4.50 -5.38
CA LEU A 175 -14.04 5.28 -6.56
C LEU A 175 -12.61 5.81 -6.44
N GLU A 176 -11.79 5.57 -7.48
CA GLU A 176 -10.46 6.18 -7.61
C GLU A 176 -10.59 7.61 -8.17
N VAL A 177 -9.88 8.54 -7.56
CA VAL A 177 -9.86 9.96 -7.93
C VAL A 177 -8.43 10.47 -8.01
N GLY A 178 -8.18 11.46 -8.86
CA GLY A 178 -6.91 12.18 -8.92
C GLY A 178 -6.80 13.22 -7.81
N LEU A 179 -5.61 13.36 -7.22
CA LEU A 179 -5.26 14.32 -6.16
C LEU A 179 -4.09 15.22 -6.62
N GLY A 180 -4.29 16.53 -6.65
CA GLY A 180 -3.26 17.53 -6.93
C GLY A 180 -3.06 17.91 -8.42
N GLY A 181 -2.18 18.87 -8.68
CA GLY A 181 -1.76 19.32 -10.02
C GLY A 181 -0.45 18.67 -10.49
N SER A 182 -0.22 18.60 -11.81
CA SER A 182 0.92 18.06 -12.62
C SER A 182 1.71 16.80 -12.18
N GLY A 183 1.48 16.23 -11.00
CA GLY A 183 2.24 15.11 -10.42
C GLY A 183 1.47 13.79 -10.28
N GLY A 184 0.18 13.75 -10.60
CA GLY A 184 -0.55 12.48 -10.79
C GLY A 184 -0.74 11.60 -9.55
N ASN A 185 -0.86 12.16 -8.34
CA ASN A 185 -1.23 11.34 -7.19
C ASN A 185 -2.70 10.92 -7.32
N THR A 186 -3.02 9.71 -6.85
CA THR A 186 -4.40 9.20 -6.78
C THR A 186 -4.83 9.01 -5.34
N GLY A 187 -6.13 8.83 -5.15
CA GLY A 187 -6.71 8.42 -3.88
C GLY A 187 -8.02 7.68 -4.10
N ILE A 188 -8.51 7.05 -3.05
CA ILE A 188 -9.76 6.29 -3.08
C ILE A 188 -10.79 6.97 -2.18
N VAL A 189 -12.00 7.17 -2.69
CA VAL A 189 -13.15 7.59 -1.88
C VAL A 189 -13.45 6.48 -0.88
N THR A 190 -13.31 6.77 0.40
CA THR A 190 -13.51 5.78 1.47
C THR A 190 -14.92 5.82 2.05
N LEU A 191 -15.52 7.01 2.11
CA LEU A 191 -16.83 7.22 2.71
C LEU A 191 -17.47 8.50 2.17
N LEU A 192 -18.79 8.44 2.00
CA LEU A 192 -19.65 9.61 1.92
C LEU A 192 -20.36 9.84 3.26
N ARG A 193 -20.42 11.08 3.71
CA ARG A 193 -21.18 11.45 4.91
C ARG A 193 -21.96 12.74 4.67
N SER A 194 -23.16 12.81 5.23
CA SER A 194 -23.95 14.04 5.25
C SER A 194 -23.59 14.85 6.50
N VAL A 195 -23.33 16.14 6.32
CA VAL A 195 -22.98 17.06 7.40
C VAL A 195 -23.91 18.28 7.32
N GLU A 196 -24.51 18.67 8.44
CA GLU A 196 -25.24 19.93 8.50
C GLU A 196 -24.27 21.10 8.66
N ARG A 197 -24.39 22.07 7.76
CA ARG A 197 -23.59 23.29 7.77
C ARG A 197 -24.50 24.48 7.48
N SER A 198 -24.59 25.40 8.43
CA SER A 198 -25.35 26.65 8.28
C SER A 198 -26.82 26.47 7.85
N GLY A 199 -27.46 25.38 8.29
CA GLY A 199 -28.87 25.08 7.98
C GLY A 199 -29.10 24.33 6.67
N SER A 200 -28.03 23.92 5.97
CA SER A 200 -28.08 23.07 4.79
C SER A 200 -27.34 21.75 5.04
N VAL A 201 -27.82 20.66 4.46
CA VAL A 201 -27.10 19.38 4.46
C VAL A 201 -26.16 19.39 3.26
N VAL A 202 -24.86 19.21 3.50
CA VAL A 202 -23.86 19.00 2.45
C VAL A 202 -23.35 17.56 2.51
N VAL A 203 -23.11 16.97 1.34
CA VAL A 203 -22.45 15.65 1.26
C VAL A 203 -20.94 15.87 1.20
N GLN A 204 -20.21 15.20 2.07
CA GLN A 204 -18.75 15.19 2.07
C GLN A 204 -18.22 13.83 1.65
N ALA A 205 -17.24 13.84 0.75
CA ALA A 205 -16.45 12.66 0.43
C ALA A 205 -15.12 12.71 1.19
N VAL A 206 -14.79 11.60 1.86
CA VAL A 206 -13.50 11.38 2.51
C VAL A 206 -12.65 10.51 1.59
N ILE A 207 -11.51 11.04 1.17
CA ILE A 207 -10.60 10.39 0.23
C ILE A 207 -9.30 10.05 0.96
N ALA A 208 -8.89 8.79 0.86
CA ALA A 208 -7.58 8.34 1.32
C ALA A 208 -6.59 8.43 0.16
N PRO A 209 -5.54 9.26 0.26
CA PRO A 209 -4.47 9.31 -0.74
C PRO A 209 -3.74 7.96 -0.82
N SER A 210 -3.41 7.54 -2.03
CA SER A 210 -2.62 6.31 -2.28
C SER A 210 -1.15 6.49 -1.88
N THR A 211 -0.66 7.73 -1.88
CA THR A 211 0.68 8.12 -1.43
C THR A 211 0.58 9.34 -0.53
N THR A 212 1.58 9.57 0.32
CA THR A 212 1.64 10.78 1.15
C THR A 212 1.67 12.02 0.24
N LEU A 213 0.73 12.92 0.47
CA LEU A 213 0.68 14.23 -0.18
C LEU A 213 1.71 15.14 0.48
N ASP A 214 2.50 15.83 -0.32
CA ASP A 214 3.36 16.93 0.11
C ASP A 214 2.51 18.19 0.36
N ALA A 215 1.61 18.08 1.35
CA ALA A 215 0.63 19.10 1.71
C ALA A 215 0.53 19.19 3.23
N VAL A 216 0.50 20.43 3.75
CA VAL A 216 0.25 20.71 5.17
C VAL A 216 -1.22 20.55 5.50
N ASP A 217 -1.54 20.37 6.78
CA ASP A 217 -2.93 20.34 7.24
C ASP A 217 -3.66 21.63 6.87
N GLY A 218 -4.88 21.49 6.34
CA GLY A 218 -5.68 22.60 5.82
C GLY A 218 -5.28 23.13 4.43
N ALA A 219 -4.30 22.54 3.74
CA ALA A 219 -3.98 22.91 2.37
C ALA A 219 -5.13 22.61 1.39
N VAL A 220 -5.29 23.46 0.37
CA VAL A 220 -6.27 23.25 -0.69
C VAL A 220 -5.72 22.24 -1.69
N VAL A 221 -6.39 21.10 -1.84
CA VAL A 221 -6.05 20.05 -2.81
C VAL A 221 -7.12 20.03 -3.89
N THR A 222 -6.70 20.03 -5.16
CA THR A 222 -7.63 19.81 -6.29
C THR A 222 -7.91 18.33 -6.41
N VAL A 223 -9.19 17.94 -6.43
CA VAL A 223 -9.63 16.57 -6.68
C VAL A 223 -10.21 16.51 -8.08
N THR A 224 -9.70 15.57 -8.89
CA THR A 224 -10.20 15.32 -10.24
C THR A 224 -10.93 13.98 -10.26
N VAL A 225 -12.21 14.01 -10.61
CA VAL A 225 -13.00 12.79 -10.83
C VAL A 225 -13.01 12.54 -12.33
N SER A 226 -12.46 11.40 -12.75
CA SER A 226 -12.55 10.96 -14.14
C SER A 226 -13.86 10.22 -14.32
N VAL A 227 -14.69 10.71 -15.23
CA VAL A 227 -15.92 10.02 -15.66
C VAL A 227 -15.72 9.65 -17.12
N ASP A 228 -15.89 8.37 -17.45
CA ASP A 228 -15.82 7.92 -18.83
C ASP A 228 -17.06 8.39 -19.58
N GLU A 229 -16.89 9.36 -20.47
CA GLU A 229 -17.92 9.79 -21.42
C GLU A 229 -17.80 8.93 -22.68
N LEU A 230 -18.89 8.23 -23.01
CA LEU A 230 -18.96 7.41 -24.21
C LEU A 230 -19.59 8.20 -25.35
N ASP A 231 -18.76 8.80 -26.19
CA ASP A 231 -19.22 9.51 -27.40
C ASP A 231 -19.47 8.57 -28.58
N GLY A 232 -20.50 8.90 -29.38
CA GLY A 232 -20.79 8.19 -30.63
C GLY A 232 -21.21 6.73 -30.45
N VAL A 233 -21.72 6.38 -29.26
CA VAL A 233 -22.26 5.05 -28.96
C VAL A 233 -23.76 4.99 -29.21
N LEU A 234 -24.28 3.78 -29.44
CA LEU A 234 -25.71 3.57 -29.57
C LEU A 234 -26.30 3.39 -28.19
N VAL A 235 -27.25 4.24 -27.84
CA VAL A 235 -27.97 4.15 -26.56
C VAL A 235 -29.28 3.42 -26.79
N ILE A 236 -29.48 2.35 -26.05
CA ILE A 236 -30.69 1.54 -26.07
C ILE A 236 -31.28 1.43 -24.67
N PRO A 237 -32.58 1.12 -24.54
CA PRO A 237 -33.16 0.70 -23.28
C PRO A 237 -32.49 -0.59 -22.80
N SER A 238 -32.06 -0.65 -21.54
CA SER A 238 -31.35 -1.82 -20.99
C SER A 238 -32.19 -3.10 -21.05
N GLU A 239 -33.51 -2.97 -21.00
CA GLU A 239 -34.47 -4.08 -21.10
C GLU A 239 -34.48 -4.73 -22.50
N ALA A 240 -34.03 -4.03 -23.55
CA ALA A 240 -33.94 -4.60 -24.90
C ALA A 240 -32.77 -5.60 -25.07
N LEU A 241 -31.86 -5.68 -24.09
CA LEU A 241 -30.73 -6.61 -24.12
C LEU A 241 -31.18 -8.04 -23.81
N VAL A 242 -30.80 -8.97 -24.69
CA VAL A 242 -31.04 -10.39 -24.51
C VAL A 242 -29.72 -11.10 -24.21
N SER A 243 -29.62 -11.69 -23.03
CA SER A 243 -28.48 -12.52 -22.64
C SER A 243 -28.55 -13.89 -23.33
N ARG A 244 -27.42 -14.36 -23.84
CA ARG A 244 -27.27 -15.71 -24.42
C ARG A 244 -26.57 -16.65 -23.42
N LEU A 245 -26.74 -17.96 -23.64
CA LEU A 245 -26.14 -19.01 -22.80
C LEU A 245 -24.61 -19.02 -22.79
N ASP A 246 -23.98 -18.40 -23.79
CA ASP A 246 -22.53 -18.25 -23.91
C ASP A 246 -21.98 -17.02 -23.14
N GLY A 247 -22.85 -16.28 -22.45
CA GLY A 247 -22.49 -15.06 -21.71
C GLY A 247 -22.45 -13.79 -22.57
N SER A 248 -22.71 -13.89 -23.88
CA SER A 248 -22.82 -12.73 -24.76
C SER A 248 -24.21 -12.07 -24.70
N TYR A 249 -24.28 -10.82 -25.17
CA TYR A 249 -25.53 -10.06 -25.28
C TYR A 249 -25.90 -9.83 -26.75
N ALA A 250 -27.20 -9.73 -27.02
CA ALA A 250 -27.73 -9.46 -28.35
C ALA A 250 -28.96 -8.55 -28.30
N LEU A 251 -29.23 -7.87 -29.41
CA LEU A 251 -30.46 -7.14 -29.66
C LEU A 251 -31.30 -7.87 -30.68
N GLN A 252 -32.60 -7.89 -30.44
CA GLN A 252 -33.57 -8.33 -31.45
C GLN A 252 -33.98 -7.12 -32.30
N VAL A 253 -33.35 -7.01 -33.47
CA VAL A 253 -33.55 -5.90 -34.41
C VAL A 253 -34.66 -6.26 -35.40
N VAL A 254 -35.56 -5.32 -35.67
CA VAL A 254 -36.61 -5.47 -36.69
C VAL A 254 -36.12 -4.93 -38.02
N LEU A 255 -36.08 -5.79 -39.04
CA LEU A 255 -35.70 -5.43 -40.40
C LEU A 255 -36.87 -4.77 -41.14
N SER A 256 -36.55 -4.05 -42.23
CA SER A 256 -37.53 -3.35 -43.07
C SER A 256 -38.60 -4.23 -43.73
N ASP A 257 -38.42 -5.55 -43.76
CA ASP A 257 -39.40 -6.53 -44.21
C ASP A 257 -40.32 -7.06 -43.08
N GLY A 258 -40.15 -6.55 -41.86
CA GLY A 258 -40.89 -6.95 -40.67
C GLY A 258 -40.34 -8.21 -39.97
N ILE A 259 -39.26 -8.80 -40.48
CA ILE A 259 -38.59 -9.95 -39.84
C ILE A 259 -37.66 -9.44 -38.74
N SER A 260 -37.68 -10.09 -37.57
CA SER A 260 -36.73 -9.78 -36.50
C SER A 260 -35.54 -10.74 -36.50
N GLU A 261 -34.34 -10.24 -36.24
CA GLU A 261 -33.14 -11.05 -36.07
C GLU A 261 -32.32 -10.65 -34.85
N PHE A 262 -31.56 -11.59 -34.30
CA PHE A 262 -30.67 -11.33 -33.16
C PHE A 262 -29.29 -10.94 -33.65
N ARG A 263 -28.85 -9.72 -33.33
CA ARG A 263 -27.49 -9.24 -33.60
C ARG A 263 -26.71 -9.10 -32.30
N SER A 264 -25.50 -9.64 -32.28
CA SER A 264 -24.62 -9.58 -31.11
C SER A 264 -24.20 -8.14 -30.82
N VAL A 265 -24.14 -7.79 -29.53
CA VAL A 265 -23.68 -6.48 -29.07
C VAL A 265 -22.71 -6.63 -27.90
N GLU A 266 -21.73 -5.73 -27.87
CA GLU A 266 -20.89 -5.45 -26.72
C GLU A 266 -21.51 -4.32 -25.90
N ILE A 267 -21.63 -4.52 -24.59
CA ILE A 267 -22.09 -3.48 -23.67
C ILE A 267 -20.87 -2.66 -23.26
N LEU A 268 -20.91 -1.37 -23.57
CA LEU A 268 -19.85 -0.41 -23.24
C LEU A 268 -20.08 0.25 -21.87
N GLY A 269 -21.34 0.36 -21.46
CA GLY A 269 -21.71 0.92 -20.16
C GLY A 269 -23.22 0.90 -19.95
N VAL A 270 -23.66 1.04 -18.69
CA VAL A 270 -25.08 1.12 -18.30
C VAL A 270 -25.26 2.34 -17.42
N SER A 271 -26.24 3.18 -17.74
CA SER A 271 -26.61 4.35 -16.95
C SER A 271 -28.13 4.43 -16.83
N GLY A 272 -28.62 4.33 -15.58
CA GLY A 272 -30.05 4.29 -15.28
C GLY A 272 -30.77 3.15 -16.01
N SER A 273 -31.76 3.49 -16.84
CA SER A 273 -32.56 2.55 -17.65
C SER A 273 -32.01 2.35 -19.08
N THR A 274 -30.80 2.80 -19.34
CA THR A 274 -30.19 2.76 -20.68
C THR A 274 -28.84 2.07 -20.67
N ALA A 275 -28.52 1.39 -21.77
CA ALA A 275 -27.23 0.78 -22.02
C ALA A 275 -26.61 1.40 -23.27
N ALA A 276 -25.32 1.71 -23.18
CA ALA A 276 -24.48 2.05 -24.32
C ALA A 276 -23.94 0.76 -24.94
N VAL A 277 -24.17 0.56 -26.23
CA VAL A 277 -23.78 -0.66 -26.93
C VAL A 277 -23.03 -0.37 -28.23
N ARG A 278 -22.24 -1.35 -28.65
CA ARG A 278 -21.62 -1.43 -29.97
C ARG A 278 -21.83 -2.81 -30.55
N GLY A 279 -22.21 -2.89 -31.83
CA GLY A 279 -22.42 -4.16 -32.50
C GLY A 279 -22.27 -4.02 -34.01
N GLU A 280 -21.76 -5.05 -34.65
CA GLU A 280 -21.62 -5.07 -36.10
C GLU A 280 -22.99 -4.97 -36.77
N GLY A 281 -23.14 -3.99 -37.66
CA GLY A 281 -24.39 -3.71 -38.36
C GLY A 281 -25.51 -3.16 -37.49
N ILE A 282 -25.27 -2.70 -36.26
CA ILE A 282 -26.26 -1.91 -35.54
C ILE A 282 -26.03 -0.44 -35.89
N GLU A 283 -27.08 0.25 -36.32
CA GLU A 283 -27.03 1.67 -36.64
C GLU A 283 -28.14 2.44 -35.92
N ALA A 284 -27.94 3.75 -35.76
CA ALA A 284 -28.93 4.62 -35.15
C ALA A 284 -30.22 4.65 -36.00
N GLY A 285 -31.36 4.58 -35.33
CA GLY A 285 -32.68 4.59 -35.98
C GLY A 285 -33.25 3.20 -36.29
N MET A 286 -32.53 2.12 -36.01
CA MET A 286 -33.08 0.77 -36.07
C MET A 286 -34.11 0.53 -34.96
N GLU A 287 -35.21 -0.15 -35.29
CA GLU A 287 -36.19 -0.58 -34.29
C GLU A 287 -35.72 -1.86 -33.59
N VAL A 288 -35.78 -1.86 -32.26
CA VAL A 288 -35.42 -3.01 -31.44
C VAL A 288 -36.62 -3.41 -30.58
N LEU A 289 -36.81 -4.72 -30.41
CA LEU A 289 -37.89 -5.23 -29.57
C LEU A 289 -37.46 -5.19 -28.10
N GLN A 290 -38.33 -4.63 -27.26
CA GLN A 290 -38.25 -4.79 -25.82
C GLN A 290 -39.08 -6.03 -25.44
N PRO A 291 -38.48 -7.03 -24.77
CA PRO A 291 -39.23 -8.04 -24.06
C PRO A 291 -40.19 -7.38 -23.07
N ALA A 292 -41.41 -7.92 -22.95
CA ALA A 292 -42.41 -7.49 -21.97
C ALA A 292 -42.15 -8.05 -20.57
#